data_AF-K9RGL4-F1
#
_entry.id   AF-K9RGL4-F1
#
_cell.length_a   1.000
_cell.length_b   1.000
_cell.length_c   1.000
_cell.angle_alpha   90.00
_cell.angle_beta   90.00
_cell.angle_gamma   90.00
#
_symmetry.space_group_name_H-M   'P 1'
#
loop_
_entity.id
_entity.type
_entity.pdbx_description
1 polymer ?
#
loop_
_entity_poly.entity_id
_entity_poly.type
_entity_poly.pdbx_seq_one_letter_code
_entity_poly.pdbx_strand_id
1 'polypeptide(L)'
;MNQEQIKKKLLAYAYVEKWRKILFNTEPINQKRVEELIKKSYQILDLAEPQIIFCQSPLEAHKYLSEIQPSISDYIHLKGDLSSLLGIKLLLKIRCYHAIYPKISTMLFFEAETFLNVTTRIYEVLEDCLESQHLWKMIDSELMASSLYDNDFYIEGLNCGCNQEVWNILKPLAEECPYILSFKDFCIVINRPIELHLDKTNCLHAEAKPAVIFADGFNIYSYHGTIIPEKYGKFQYSQWQPQWLLEESDEDLRMVLIRGIGYERLEQELPEYNCNNWEDCKTLISDILNNLYLYFSLNCLVKSYSHASNQTYEKYQKLTKTRPIQVPQEVSEISDFRGIQIAPNLIIRCFKDTVRELYCPEWMQENYITPDNCAIPIFYGIHKELYYFFGYEEEFSQEEKEFSEIWYVSEKSEPQICASSLTSLLLTIIECYQTGAYYPVINEQTGTTYLLQDKSKLENIFRKFNPDYLDVWQEICNKA
;
A
#
# COMPACT_ATOMS: atom_id res chain seq x y z
N MET A 1 -23.53 7.10 12.89
CA MET A 1 -23.87 5.73 12.47
C MET A 1 -24.97 5.21 13.39
N ASN A 2 -25.96 4.49 12.87
CA ASN A 2 -26.94 3.79 13.72
C ASN A 2 -26.34 2.47 14.26
N GLN A 3 -26.94 1.86 15.29
CA GLN A 3 -26.42 0.62 15.90
C GLN A 3 -26.30 -0.54 14.90
N GLU A 4 -27.17 -0.59 13.89
CA GLU A 4 -27.15 -1.63 12.85
C GLU A 4 -25.90 -1.50 11.95
N GLN A 5 -25.53 -0.27 11.56
CA GLN A 5 -24.29 0.00 10.81
C GLN A 5 -23.05 -0.43 11.59
N ILE A 6 -23.00 -0.16 12.90
CA ILE A 6 -21.89 -0.58 13.75
C ILE A 6 -21.78 -2.11 13.78
N LYS A 7 -22.89 -2.82 13.94
CA LYS A 7 -22.90 -4.30 13.94
C LYS A 7 -22.43 -4.88 12.61
N LYS A 8 -22.95 -4.38 11.48
CA LYS A 8 -22.53 -4.83 10.14
C LYS A 8 -21.04 -4.57 9.90
N LYS A 9 -20.52 -3.42 10.37
CA LYS A 9 -19.10 -3.10 10.30
C LYS A 9 -18.28 -4.13 11.09
N LEU A 10 -18.57 -4.34 12.37
CA LEU A 10 -17.84 -5.30 13.21
C LEU A 10 -17.89 -6.73 12.64
N LEU A 11 -19.02 -7.11 12.05
CA LEU A 11 -19.15 -8.39 11.36
C LEU A 11 -18.21 -8.48 10.15
N ALA A 12 -18.12 -7.44 9.33
CA ALA A 12 -17.20 -7.42 8.18
C ALA A 12 -15.74 -7.57 8.62
N TYR A 13 -15.32 -6.91 9.72
CA TYR A 13 -13.98 -7.10 10.30
C TYR A 13 -13.74 -8.56 10.73
N ALA A 14 -14.73 -9.24 11.30
CA ALA A 14 -14.58 -10.65 11.66
C ALA A 14 -14.37 -11.56 10.43
N TYR A 15 -15.01 -11.25 9.29
CA TYR A 15 -14.78 -11.96 8.03
C TYR A 15 -13.42 -11.63 7.40
N VAL A 16 -12.97 -10.39 7.51
CA VAL A 16 -11.59 -10.00 7.16
C VAL A 16 -10.58 -10.83 7.95
N GLU A 17 -10.67 -10.82 9.28
CA GLU A 17 -9.77 -11.59 10.14
C GLU A 17 -9.80 -13.09 9.86
N LYS A 18 -10.98 -13.64 9.54
CA LYS A 18 -11.14 -15.03 9.13
C LYS A 18 -10.33 -15.34 7.87
N TRP A 19 -10.52 -14.55 6.82
CA TRP A 19 -9.91 -14.81 5.51
C TRP A 19 -8.41 -14.48 5.49
N ARG A 20 -7.95 -13.49 6.25
CA ARG A 20 -6.51 -13.24 6.44
C ARG A 20 -5.81 -14.48 6.99
N LYS A 21 -6.40 -15.14 8.00
CA LYS A 21 -5.86 -16.40 8.55
C LYS A 21 -5.83 -17.52 7.52
N ILE A 22 -6.81 -17.59 6.61
CA ILE A 22 -6.89 -18.61 5.58
C ILE A 22 -5.85 -18.36 4.47
N LEU A 23 -5.80 -17.14 3.96
CA LEU A 23 -4.97 -16.78 2.80
C LEU A 23 -3.49 -16.75 3.15
N PHE A 24 -3.12 -16.30 4.35
CA PHE A 24 -1.72 -16.27 4.82
C PHE A 24 -1.32 -17.49 5.66
N ASN A 25 -2.14 -18.56 5.66
CA ASN A 25 -1.77 -19.82 6.30
C ASN A 25 -0.56 -20.47 5.59
N THR A 26 0.40 -20.96 6.37
CA THR A 26 1.62 -21.63 5.91
C THR A 26 1.60 -23.15 6.10
N GLU A 27 0.49 -23.70 6.60
CA GLU A 27 0.30 -25.15 6.67
C GLU A 27 0.24 -25.77 5.27
N PRO A 28 0.80 -26.99 5.06
CA PRO A 28 0.79 -27.65 3.77
C PRO A 28 -0.63 -27.88 3.23
N ILE A 29 -0.80 -27.77 1.92
CA ILE A 29 -2.09 -28.07 1.28
C ILE A 29 -2.44 -29.56 1.40
N ASN A 30 -3.75 -29.86 1.51
CA ASN A 30 -4.22 -31.22 1.39
C ASN A 30 -4.37 -31.59 -0.10
N GLN A 31 -3.32 -32.18 -0.70
CA GLN A 31 -3.28 -32.49 -2.13
C GLN A 31 -4.48 -33.31 -2.61
N LYS A 32 -4.94 -34.32 -1.84
CA LYS A 32 -6.11 -35.13 -2.21
C LYS A 32 -7.39 -34.30 -2.27
N ARG A 33 -7.60 -33.45 -1.26
CA ARG A 33 -8.76 -32.56 -1.21
C ARG A 33 -8.73 -31.54 -2.35
N VAL A 34 -7.55 -30.96 -2.62
CA VAL A 34 -7.37 -30.01 -3.72
C VAL A 34 -7.63 -30.68 -5.07
N GLU A 35 -7.11 -31.88 -5.29
CA GLU A 35 -7.38 -32.67 -6.49
C GLU A 35 -8.88 -32.88 -6.71
N GLU A 36 -9.61 -33.33 -5.68
CA GLU A 36 -11.06 -33.52 -5.77
C GLU A 36 -11.82 -32.22 -6.08
N LEU A 37 -11.39 -31.10 -5.50
CA LEU A 37 -12.01 -29.79 -5.72
C LEU A 37 -11.77 -29.32 -7.16
N ILE A 38 -10.54 -29.40 -7.66
CA ILE A 38 -10.21 -28.99 -9.04
C ILE A 38 -11.01 -29.81 -10.06
N LYS A 39 -11.07 -31.14 -9.89
CA LYS A 39 -11.85 -32.00 -10.80
C LYS A 39 -13.33 -31.62 -10.84
N LYS A 40 -13.93 -31.37 -9.66
CA LYS A 40 -15.32 -30.90 -9.57
C LYS A 40 -15.51 -29.51 -10.18
N SER A 41 -14.54 -28.62 -10.00
CA SER A 41 -14.55 -27.29 -10.60
C SER A 41 -14.56 -27.35 -12.12
N TYR A 42 -13.68 -28.16 -12.73
CA TYR A 42 -13.66 -28.37 -14.18
C TYR A 42 -14.97 -29.02 -14.67
N GLN A 43 -15.50 -29.99 -13.93
CA GLN A 43 -16.79 -30.60 -14.24
C GLN A 43 -17.95 -29.59 -14.23
N ILE A 44 -18.03 -28.70 -13.23
CA ILE A 44 -19.07 -27.66 -13.15
C ILE A 44 -18.98 -26.69 -14.34
N LEU A 45 -17.77 -26.45 -14.85
CA LEU A 45 -17.52 -25.58 -15.99
C LEU A 45 -17.64 -26.31 -17.35
N ASP A 46 -18.10 -27.56 -17.38
CA ASP A 46 -18.20 -28.40 -18.58
C ASP A 46 -16.84 -28.56 -19.32
N LEU A 47 -15.75 -28.61 -18.56
CA LEU A 47 -14.39 -28.83 -19.05
C LEU A 47 -13.95 -30.29 -18.87
N ALA A 48 -12.98 -30.71 -19.69
CA ALA A 48 -12.34 -32.02 -19.51
C ALA A 48 -11.54 -32.06 -18.19
N GLU A 49 -11.42 -33.24 -17.58
CA GLU A 49 -10.62 -33.41 -16.37
C GLU A 49 -9.15 -33.05 -16.67
N PRO A 50 -8.53 -32.12 -15.92
CA PRO A 50 -7.16 -31.69 -16.18
C PRO A 50 -6.15 -32.64 -15.54
N GLN A 51 -4.94 -32.69 -16.11
CA GLN A 51 -3.78 -33.19 -15.38
C GLN A 51 -3.41 -32.20 -14.25
N ILE A 52 -3.30 -32.67 -13.01
CA ILE A 52 -2.96 -31.80 -11.88
C ILE A 52 -1.49 -32.01 -11.49
N ILE A 53 -0.75 -30.90 -11.45
CA ILE A 53 0.69 -30.87 -11.16
C ILE A 53 0.89 -30.10 -9.86
N PHE A 54 1.41 -30.77 -8.83
CA PHE A 54 1.74 -30.15 -7.55
C PHE A 54 3.20 -29.71 -7.53
N CYS A 55 3.43 -28.42 -7.31
CA CYS A 55 4.76 -27.80 -7.17
C CYS A 55 4.98 -27.37 -5.73
N GLN A 56 6.19 -27.53 -5.20
CA GLN A 56 6.60 -27.07 -3.87
C GLN A 56 6.80 -25.57 -3.80
N SER A 57 7.09 -24.93 -4.94
CA SER A 57 7.33 -23.48 -5.03
C SER A 57 7.00 -22.92 -6.42
N PRO A 58 6.91 -21.58 -6.54
CA PRO A 58 6.84 -20.91 -7.84
C PRO A 58 8.04 -21.22 -8.75
N LEU A 59 9.24 -21.41 -8.19
CA LEU A 59 10.43 -21.79 -8.98
C LEU A 59 10.30 -23.20 -9.59
N GLU A 60 9.64 -24.13 -8.90
CA GLU A 60 9.32 -25.43 -9.50
C GLU A 60 8.26 -25.29 -10.59
N ALA A 61 7.22 -24.48 -10.37
CA ALA A 61 6.20 -24.19 -11.39
C ALA A 61 6.79 -23.54 -12.65
N HIS A 62 7.75 -22.62 -12.49
CA HIS A 62 8.51 -22.01 -13.58
C HIS A 62 9.14 -23.06 -14.50
N LYS A 63 9.81 -24.07 -13.95
CA LYS A 63 10.45 -25.13 -14.72
C LYS A 63 9.44 -25.89 -15.57
N TYR A 64 8.29 -26.26 -14.99
CA TYR A 64 7.22 -26.92 -15.73
C TYR A 64 6.65 -26.04 -16.85
N LEU A 65 6.39 -24.76 -16.57
CA LEU A 65 5.86 -23.82 -17.57
C LEU A 65 6.86 -23.56 -18.71
N SER A 66 8.15 -23.48 -18.39
CA SER A 66 9.24 -23.35 -19.37
C SER A 66 9.31 -24.53 -20.33
N GLU A 67 9.00 -25.75 -19.86
CA GLU A 67 9.00 -26.96 -20.67
C GLU A 67 7.76 -27.10 -21.55
N ILE A 68 6.58 -26.78 -20.99
CA ILE A 68 5.29 -26.96 -21.69
C ILE A 68 4.99 -25.80 -22.65
N GLN A 69 5.36 -24.57 -22.26
CA GLN A 69 5.08 -23.33 -22.99
C GLN A 69 3.60 -23.21 -23.43
N PRO A 70 2.65 -23.21 -22.48
CA PRO A 70 1.23 -23.27 -22.79
C PRO A 70 0.74 -22.02 -23.53
N SER A 71 -0.29 -22.17 -24.37
CA SER A 71 -0.95 -21.02 -25.00
C SER A 71 -1.73 -20.22 -23.97
N ILE A 72 -1.64 -18.89 -24.04
CA ILE A 72 -2.49 -17.97 -23.26
C ILE A 72 -3.98 -18.25 -23.52
N SER A 73 -4.34 -18.68 -24.74
CA SER A 73 -5.73 -19.00 -25.10
C SER A 73 -6.29 -20.25 -24.42
N ASP A 74 -5.43 -21.02 -23.74
CA ASP A 74 -5.80 -22.18 -22.94
C ASP A 74 -5.92 -21.86 -21.46
N TYR A 75 -5.55 -20.66 -21.01
CA TYR A 75 -5.70 -20.26 -19.62
C TYR A 75 -7.19 -20.16 -19.22
N ILE A 76 -7.47 -20.59 -18.00
CA ILE A 76 -8.83 -20.64 -17.42
C ILE A 76 -8.83 -19.86 -16.11
N HIS A 77 -9.84 -19.00 -15.95
CA HIS A 77 -10.08 -18.30 -14.70
C HIS A 77 -10.89 -19.19 -13.76
N LEU A 78 -10.32 -20.30 -13.28
CA LEU A 78 -11.07 -21.34 -12.58
C LEU A 78 -11.98 -20.80 -11.46
N LYS A 79 -11.42 -19.98 -10.55
CA LYS A 79 -12.17 -19.35 -9.46
C LYS A 79 -13.02 -18.18 -9.96
N GLY A 80 -12.56 -17.43 -10.95
CA GLY A 80 -13.33 -16.33 -11.56
C GLY A 80 -14.62 -16.81 -12.24
N ASP A 81 -14.51 -17.86 -13.05
CA ASP A 81 -15.60 -18.48 -13.79
C ASP A 81 -16.60 -19.14 -12.83
N LEU A 82 -16.13 -19.86 -11.80
CA LEU A 82 -17.00 -20.35 -10.73
C LEU A 82 -17.71 -19.21 -9.99
N SER A 83 -17.00 -18.12 -9.68
CA SER A 83 -17.61 -16.96 -9.02
C SER A 83 -18.75 -16.36 -9.84
N SER A 84 -18.64 -16.38 -11.17
CA SER A 84 -19.70 -15.92 -12.07
C SER A 84 -20.99 -16.76 -11.96
N LEU A 85 -20.86 -18.05 -11.59
CA LEU A 85 -21.97 -18.99 -11.44
C LEU A 85 -22.67 -18.94 -10.07
N LEU A 86 -22.20 -18.13 -9.12
CA LEU A 86 -22.86 -17.92 -7.82
C LEU A 86 -24.26 -17.31 -7.94
N GLY A 87 -24.55 -16.66 -9.08
CA GLY A 87 -25.89 -16.26 -9.49
C GLY A 87 -26.15 -14.75 -9.42
N ILE A 88 -26.89 -14.26 -10.41
CA ILE A 88 -27.14 -12.82 -10.60
C ILE A 88 -27.85 -12.14 -9.41
N LYS A 89 -28.67 -12.89 -8.66
CA LYS A 89 -29.36 -12.37 -7.47
C LYS A 89 -28.39 -11.99 -6.36
N LEU A 90 -27.31 -12.76 -6.16
CA LEU A 90 -26.25 -12.43 -5.22
C LEU A 90 -25.55 -11.14 -5.66
N LEU A 91 -25.10 -11.10 -6.92
CA LEU A 91 -24.40 -9.92 -7.48
C LEU A 91 -25.21 -8.63 -7.33
N LEU A 92 -26.52 -8.68 -7.59
CA LEU A 92 -27.40 -7.52 -7.41
C LEU A 92 -27.50 -7.11 -5.92
N LYS A 93 -27.60 -8.07 -5.00
CA LYS A 93 -27.58 -7.76 -3.56
C LYS A 93 -26.27 -7.13 -3.12
N ILE A 94 -25.14 -7.69 -3.53
CA ILE A 94 -23.80 -7.15 -3.26
C ILE A 94 -23.72 -5.69 -3.72
N ARG A 95 -24.11 -5.42 -4.98
CA ARG A 95 -24.15 -4.05 -5.52
C ARG A 95 -25.04 -3.10 -4.71
N CYS A 96 -26.22 -3.55 -4.28
CA CYS A 96 -27.08 -2.76 -3.40
C CYS A 96 -26.41 -2.48 -2.04
N TYR A 97 -25.79 -3.50 -1.43
CA TYR A 97 -25.07 -3.33 -0.17
C TYR A 97 -23.86 -2.40 -0.32
N HIS A 98 -23.13 -2.44 -1.43
CA HIS A 98 -22.05 -1.51 -1.72
C HIS A 98 -22.55 -0.06 -1.79
N ALA A 99 -23.71 0.17 -2.40
CA ALA A 99 -24.33 1.50 -2.44
C ALA A 99 -24.77 1.99 -1.04
N ILE A 100 -25.24 1.08 -0.17
CA ILE A 100 -25.72 1.44 1.18
C ILE A 100 -24.57 1.58 2.18
N TYR A 101 -23.53 0.75 2.07
CA TYR A 101 -22.40 0.66 2.98
C TYR A 101 -21.06 0.74 2.23
N PRO A 102 -20.77 1.87 1.53
CA PRO A 102 -19.58 1.99 0.69
C PRO A 102 -18.29 1.75 1.46
N LYS A 103 -18.22 2.16 2.74
CA LYS A 103 -17.04 1.93 3.58
C LYS A 103 -16.73 0.45 3.83
N ILE A 104 -17.75 -0.40 3.93
CA ILE A 104 -17.54 -1.86 4.10
C ILE A 104 -17.02 -2.45 2.81
N SER A 105 -17.65 -2.09 1.68
CA SER A 105 -17.20 -2.52 0.34
C SER A 105 -15.74 -2.15 0.08
N THR A 106 -15.40 -0.88 0.35
CA THR A 106 -14.04 -0.36 0.23
C THR A 106 -13.05 -1.16 1.06
N MET A 107 -13.37 -1.44 2.33
CA MET A 107 -12.50 -2.24 3.21
C MET A 107 -12.28 -3.67 2.68
N LEU A 108 -13.36 -4.36 2.26
CA LEU A 108 -13.28 -5.72 1.73
C LEU A 108 -12.47 -5.78 0.42
N PHE A 109 -12.63 -4.77 -0.44
CA PHE A 109 -11.85 -4.62 -1.66
C PHE A 109 -10.35 -4.46 -1.38
N PHE A 110 -9.97 -3.59 -0.45
CA PHE A 110 -8.56 -3.38 -0.12
C PHE A 110 -7.91 -4.59 0.57
N GLU A 111 -8.68 -5.38 1.32
CA GLU A 111 -8.16 -6.64 1.89
C GLU A 111 -7.90 -7.68 0.79
N ALA A 112 -8.73 -7.71 -0.26
CA ALA A 112 -8.43 -8.48 -1.45
C ALA A 112 -7.13 -7.99 -2.11
N GLU A 113 -7.00 -6.68 -2.38
CA GLU A 113 -5.77 -6.10 -2.97
C GLU A 113 -4.51 -6.39 -2.14
N THR A 114 -4.62 -6.44 -0.82
CA THR A 114 -3.49 -6.83 0.05
C THR A 114 -2.97 -8.22 -0.28
N PHE A 115 -3.89 -9.18 -0.47
CA PHE A 115 -3.52 -10.52 -0.91
C PHE A 115 -2.98 -10.53 -2.34
N LEU A 116 -3.54 -9.72 -3.25
CA LEU A 116 -3.01 -9.58 -4.62
C LEU A 116 -1.54 -9.17 -4.55
N ASN A 117 -1.26 -8.07 -3.85
CA ASN A 117 0.06 -7.49 -3.79
C ASN A 117 1.09 -8.48 -3.27
N VAL A 118 0.76 -9.26 -2.22
CA VAL A 118 1.65 -10.31 -1.71
C VAL A 118 1.85 -11.43 -2.73
N THR A 119 0.78 -11.89 -3.37
CA THR A 119 0.84 -13.03 -4.28
C THR A 119 1.48 -12.69 -5.63
N THR A 120 1.27 -11.49 -6.16
CA THR A 120 1.95 -11.01 -7.37
C THR A 120 3.46 -11.05 -7.18
N ARG A 121 3.99 -10.63 -6.00
CA ARG A 121 5.43 -10.73 -5.70
C ARG A 121 5.94 -12.18 -5.65
N ILE A 122 5.11 -13.11 -5.17
CA ILE A 122 5.45 -14.54 -5.18
C ILE A 122 5.52 -15.08 -6.61
N TYR A 123 4.70 -14.54 -7.51
CA TYR A 123 4.60 -14.98 -8.91
C TYR A 123 5.62 -14.31 -9.82
N GLU A 124 6.32 -13.25 -9.41
CA GLU A 124 7.31 -12.54 -10.24
C GLU A 124 8.34 -13.45 -10.91
N VAL A 125 8.75 -14.54 -10.25
CA VAL A 125 9.67 -15.53 -10.82
C VAL A 125 9.12 -16.22 -12.08
N LEU A 126 7.81 -16.11 -12.35
CA LEU A 126 7.14 -16.68 -13.52
C LEU A 126 7.06 -15.70 -14.71
N GLU A 127 7.56 -14.47 -14.59
CA GLU A 127 7.37 -13.40 -15.59
C GLU A 127 7.88 -13.77 -16.98
N ASP A 128 9.06 -14.37 -17.05
CA ASP A 128 9.71 -14.81 -18.29
C ASP A 128 9.02 -16.03 -18.93
N CYS A 129 8.33 -16.85 -18.15
CA CYS A 129 7.49 -17.94 -18.66
C CYS A 129 6.17 -17.44 -19.26
N LEU A 130 5.76 -16.23 -18.88
CA LEU A 130 4.42 -15.70 -19.07
C LEU A 130 4.48 -14.38 -19.87
N GLU A 131 5.12 -14.40 -21.05
CA GLU A 131 5.46 -13.20 -21.85
C GLU A 131 4.26 -12.47 -22.52
N SER A 132 3.17 -12.23 -21.80
CA SER A 132 2.19 -11.24 -22.25
C SER A 132 1.61 -10.43 -21.10
N GLN A 133 1.54 -9.10 -21.27
CA GLN A 133 0.80 -8.21 -20.38
C GLN A 133 -0.67 -8.64 -20.18
N HIS A 134 -1.22 -9.43 -21.12
CA HIS A 134 -2.56 -9.98 -21.01
C HIS A 134 -2.64 -11.13 -20.00
N LEU A 135 -1.66 -12.03 -19.96
CA LEU A 135 -1.66 -13.18 -19.06
C LEU A 135 -1.50 -12.75 -17.61
N TRP A 136 -0.67 -11.74 -17.32
CA TRP A 136 -0.56 -11.17 -15.99
C TRP A 136 -1.89 -10.64 -15.45
N LYS A 137 -2.63 -9.89 -16.27
CA LYS A 137 -4.00 -9.46 -15.91
C LYS A 137 -4.94 -10.63 -15.66
N MET A 138 -4.74 -11.74 -16.38
CA MET A 138 -5.56 -12.93 -16.19
C MET A 138 -5.26 -13.65 -14.87
N ILE A 139 -3.98 -13.74 -14.51
CA ILE A 139 -3.51 -14.26 -13.23
C ILE A 139 -3.98 -13.38 -12.08
N ASP A 140 -3.83 -12.06 -12.19
CA ASP A 140 -4.31 -11.12 -11.17
C ASP A 140 -5.81 -11.29 -10.90
N SER A 141 -6.60 -11.46 -11.98
CA SER A 141 -8.04 -11.72 -11.84
C SER A 141 -8.34 -13.04 -11.12
N GLU A 142 -7.53 -14.08 -11.34
CA GLU A 142 -7.68 -15.39 -10.69
C GLU A 142 -7.22 -15.36 -9.22
N LEU A 143 -6.15 -14.62 -8.92
CA LEU A 143 -5.69 -14.35 -7.56
C LEU A 143 -6.73 -13.52 -6.79
N MET A 144 -7.37 -12.54 -7.43
CA MET A 144 -8.51 -11.82 -6.87
C MET A 144 -9.74 -12.66 -6.63
N ALA A 145 -10.00 -13.65 -7.48
CA ALA A 145 -11.06 -14.63 -7.23
C ALA A 145 -10.72 -15.60 -6.08
N SER A 146 -9.47 -15.62 -5.58
CA SER A 146 -9.09 -16.42 -4.40
C SER A 146 -9.46 -15.75 -3.09
N SER A 147 -9.55 -14.43 -3.06
CA SER A 147 -9.92 -13.67 -1.88
C SER A 147 -11.45 -13.53 -1.77
N LEU A 148 -12.11 -14.50 -1.14
CA LEU A 148 -13.58 -14.53 -1.03
C LEU A 148 -14.12 -13.71 0.17
N TYR A 149 -13.39 -12.69 0.65
CA TYR A 149 -13.82 -11.79 1.73
C TYR A 149 -15.25 -11.29 1.53
N ASP A 150 -15.51 -10.77 0.33
CA ASP A 150 -16.77 -10.14 -0.05
C ASP A 150 -17.89 -11.18 -0.18
N ASN A 151 -17.61 -12.25 -0.93
CA ASN A 151 -18.56 -13.33 -1.16
C ASN A 151 -18.99 -14.00 0.15
N ASP A 152 -18.05 -14.37 1.02
CA ASP A 152 -18.35 -15.06 2.27
C ASP A 152 -19.08 -14.14 3.27
N PHE A 153 -18.69 -12.87 3.36
CA PHE A 153 -19.40 -11.89 4.18
C PHE A 153 -20.87 -11.73 3.74
N TYR A 154 -21.13 -11.65 2.45
CA TYR A 154 -22.50 -11.50 1.95
C TYR A 154 -23.30 -12.80 2.04
N ILE A 155 -22.72 -13.93 1.62
CA ILE A 155 -23.41 -15.23 1.58
C ILE A 155 -23.68 -15.73 3.00
N GLU A 156 -22.65 -15.87 3.83
CA GLU A 156 -22.78 -16.44 5.17
C GLU A 156 -23.09 -15.36 6.21
N GLY A 157 -22.39 -14.23 6.16
CA GLY A 157 -22.50 -13.17 7.17
C GLY A 157 -23.85 -12.44 7.12
N LEU A 158 -24.34 -12.14 5.91
CA LEU A 158 -25.62 -11.46 5.68
C LEU A 158 -26.72 -12.38 5.15
N ASN A 159 -26.47 -13.69 5.08
CA ASN A 159 -27.41 -14.71 4.61
C ASN A 159 -27.98 -14.39 3.20
N CYS A 160 -27.11 -13.95 2.28
CA CYS A 160 -27.49 -13.72 0.89
C CYS A 160 -27.46 -15.05 0.12
N GLY A 161 -28.63 -15.52 -0.31
CA GLY A 161 -28.70 -16.73 -1.13
C GLY A 161 -27.89 -16.64 -2.43
N CYS A 162 -27.22 -17.74 -2.76
CA CYS A 162 -26.40 -17.98 -3.94
C CYS A 162 -26.69 -19.37 -4.53
N ASN A 163 -26.01 -19.73 -5.62
CA ASN A 163 -25.92 -21.12 -6.07
C ASN A 163 -25.07 -21.93 -5.07
N GLN A 164 -25.75 -22.74 -4.27
CA GLN A 164 -25.12 -23.51 -3.18
C GLN A 164 -24.18 -24.60 -3.69
N GLU A 165 -24.46 -25.21 -4.83
CA GLU A 165 -23.58 -26.22 -5.43
C GLU A 165 -22.21 -25.61 -5.75
N VAL A 166 -22.22 -24.45 -6.42
CA VAL A 166 -21.00 -23.71 -6.77
C VAL A 166 -20.29 -23.20 -5.52
N TRP A 167 -21.02 -22.63 -4.55
CA TRP A 167 -20.43 -22.12 -3.32
C TRP A 167 -19.71 -23.20 -2.50
N ASN A 168 -20.29 -24.39 -2.43
CA ASN A 168 -19.72 -25.55 -1.74
C ASN A 168 -18.43 -26.08 -2.39
N ILE A 169 -18.11 -25.66 -3.62
CA ILE A 169 -16.85 -25.98 -4.31
C ILE A 169 -15.89 -24.80 -4.25
N LEU A 170 -16.35 -23.60 -4.62
CA LEU A 170 -15.52 -22.40 -4.72
C LEU A 170 -14.89 -22.01 -3.37
N LYS A 171 -15.66 -22.05 -2.28
CA LYS A 171 -15.15 -21.65 -0.96
C LYS A 171 -14.03 -22.58 -0.47
N PRO A 172 -14.21 -23.92 -0.43
CA PRO A 172 -13.11 -24.82 -0.10
C PRO A 172 -11.93 -24.73 -1.07
N LEU A 173 -12.16 -24.49 -2.36
CA LEU A 173 -11.08 -24.32 -3.34
C LEU A 173 -10.21 -23.10 -3.00
N ALA A 174 -10.83 -21.96 -2.67
CA ALA A 174 -10.12 -20.77 -2.23
C ALA A 174 -9.43 -20.96 -0.86
N GLU A 175 -10.04 -21.71 0.05
CA GLU A 175 -9.48 -22.02 1.37
C GLU A 175 -8.23 -22.93 1.29
N GLU A 176 -8.23 -23.91 0.40
CA GLU A 176 -7.17 -24.93 0.31
C GLU A 176 -6.10 -24.59 -0.74
N CYS A 177 -6.48 -23.88 -1.81
CA CYS A 177 -5.66 -23.69 -3.00
C CYS A 177 -5.61 -22.22 -3.46
N PRO A 178 -4.95 -21.33 -2.68
CA PRO A 178 -4.77 -19.93 -3.08
C PRO A 178 -3.92 -19.79 -4.34
N TYR A 179 -2.84 -20.55 -4.45
CA TYR A 179 -1.85 -20.45 -5.53
C TYR A 179 -2.10 -21.50 -6.61
N ILE A 180 -2.69 -21.08 -7.73
CA ILE A 180 -3.08 -21.96 -8.83
C ILE A 180 -2.87 -21.28 -10.17
N LEU A 181 -2.53 -22.06 -11.19
CA LEU A 181 -2.56 -21.67 -12.60
C LEU A 181 -3.33 -22.74 -13.36
N SER A 182 -4.47 -22.37 -13.94
CA SER A 182 -5.40 -23.31 -14.55
C SER A 182 -5.39 -23.16 -16.06
N PHE A 183 -5.27 -24.28 -16.78
CA PHE A 183 -5.34 -24.35 -18.24
C PHE A 183 -6.35 -25.43 -18.67
N LYS A 184 -6.72 -25.49 -19.94
CA LYS A 184 -7.67 -26.49 -20.47
C LYS A 184 -7.29 -27.93 -20.13
N ASP A 185 -6.03 -28.30 -20.34
CA ASP A 185 -5.58 -29.70 -20.22
C ASP A 185 -4.85 -30.00 -18.91
N PHE A 186 -4.37 -28.97 -18.20
CA PHE A 186 -3.63 -29.16 -16.96
C PHE A 186 -3.83 -28.01 -15.98
N CYS A 187 -3.50 -28.26 -14.72
CA CYS A 187 -3.54 -27.28 -13.65
C CYS A 187 -2.27 -27.40 -12.80
N ILE A 188 -1.59 -26.27 -12.58
CA ILE A 188 -0.45 -26.20 -11.64
C ILE A 188 -0.99 -25.69 -10.31
N VAL A 189 -0.74 -26.46 -9.26
CA VAL A 189 -1.02 -26.08 -7.88
C VAL A 189 0.31 -25.85 -7.18
N ILE A 190 0.52 -24.63 -6.70
CA ILE A 190 1.73 -24.28 -5.95
C ILE A 190 1.41 -24.45 -4.46
N ASN A 191 2.25 -25.19 -3.74
CA ASN A 191 2.10 -25.37 -2.30
C ASN A 191 2.25 -24.03 -1.57
N ARG A 192 1.71 -23.95 -0.35
CA ARG A 192 1.86 -22.75 0.48
C ARG A 192 3.32 -22.59 0.90
N PRO A 193 3.82 -21.34 1.07
CA PRO A 193 5.10 -21.14 1.72
C PRO A 193 5.05 -21.66 3.15
N ILE A 194 6.17 -22.15 3.67
CA ILE A 194 6.30 -22.64 5.05
C ILE A 194 6.53 -21.48 6.03
N GLU A 195 7.07 -20.37 5.55
CA GLU A 195 7.15 -19.10 6.27
C GLU A 195 6.73 -17.94 5.36
N LEU A 196 5.95 -17.01 5.92
CA LEU A 196 5.54 -15.78 5.27
C LEU A 196 5.49 -14.67 6.32
N HIS A 197 6.25 -13.60 6.08
CA HIS A 197 6.42 -12.48 7.00
C HIS A 197 5.91 -11.19 6.35
N LEU A 198 5.00 -10.51 7.05
CA LEU A 198 4.45 -9.22 6.67
C LEU A 198 4.82 -8.16 7.71
N ASP A 199 5.02 -6.93 7.27
CA ASP A 199 5.11 -5.78 8.16
C ASP A 199 3.73 -5.34 8.71
N LYS A 200 3.72 -4.28 9.52
CA LYS A 200 2.47 -3.74 10.09
C LYS A 200 1.54 -3.13 9.05
N THR A 201 2.03 -2.84 7.85
CA THR A 201 1.26 -2.34 6.72
C THR A 201 0.78 -3.44 5.77
N ASN A 202 1.02 -4.72 6.12
CA ASN A 202 0.68 -5.91 5.34
C ASN A 202 1.48 -6.10 4.04
N CYS A 203 2.67 -5.50 3.96
CA CYS A 203 3.60 -5.73 2.85
C CYS A 203 4.59 -6.85 3.21
N LEU A 204 5.05 -7.63 2.21
CA LEU A 204 6.11 -8.62 2.42
C LEU A 204 7.35 -7.94 2.99
N HIS A 205 7.80 -8.40 4.15
CA HIS A 205 8.95 -7.80 4.82
C HIS A 205 9.57 -8.75 5.84
N ALA A 206 10.89 -8.86 5.82
CA ALA A 206 11.68 -9.42 6.91
C ALA A 206 13.11 -8.87 6.89
N GLU A 207 13.66 -8.61 8.08
CA GLU A 207 15.04 -8.16 8.24
C GLU A 207 15.96 -9.36 8.50
N ALA A 208 17.13 -9.38 7.84
CA ALA A 208 18.17 -10.41 7.98
C ALA A 208 17.74 -11.86 7.70
N LYS A 209 16.57 -12.06 7.08
CA LYS A 209 16.02 -13.36 6.68
C LYS A 209 15.02 -13.18 5.53
N PRO A 210 14.69 -14.23 4.76
CA PRO A 210 13.66 -14.13 3.73
C PRO A 210 12.29 -13.78 4.30
N ALA A 211 11.51 -13.01 3.54
CA ALA A 211 10.11 -12.72 3.82
C ALA A 211 9.21 -13.90 3.47
N VAL A 212 9.59 -14.72 2.48
CA VAL A 212 8.87 -15.94 2.09
C VAL A 212 9.85 -17.09 1.97
N ILE A 213 9.49 -18.26 2.48
CA ILE A 213 10.28 -19.49 2.36
C ILE A 213 9.35 -20.63 1.93
N PHE A 214 9.75 -21.40 0.91
CA PHE A 214 9.06 -22.61 0.45
C PHE A 214 9.81 -23.88 0.88
N ALA A 215 9.10 -25.01 0.86
CA ALA A 215 9.60 -26.29 1.37
C ALA A 215 10.81 -26.85 0.60
N ASP A 216 10.99 -26.45 -0.65
CA ASP A 216 12.12 -26.83 -1.51
C ASP A 216 13.35 -25.91 -1.35
N GLY A 217 13.28 -24.92 -0.45
CA GLY A 217 14.34 -23.96 -0.19
C GLY A 217 14.28 -22.69 -1.05
N PHE A 218 13.35 -22.60 -2.01
CA PHE A 218 13.09 -21.34 -2.70
C PHE A 218 12.63 -20.28 -1.69
N ASN A 219 13.20 -19.10 -1.78
CA ASN A 219 12.94 -18.03 -0.83
C ASN A 219 12.98 -16.66 -1.50
N ILE A 220 12.31 -15.70 -0.87
CA ILE A 220 12.16 -14.34 -1.37
C ILE A 220 12.52 -13.38 -0.24
N TYR A 221 13.52 -12.55 -0.45
CA TYR A 221 13.82 -11.42 0.43
C TYR A 221 13.00 -10.21 -0.02
N SER A 222 12.43 -9.48 0.93
CA SER A 222 11.59 -8.32 0.64
C SER A 222 11.76 -7.24 1.70
N TYR A 223 11.81 -5.99 1.25
CA TYR A 223 11.83 -4.79 2.06
C TYR A 223 10.54 -4.01 1.81
N HIS A 224 9.57 -4.14 2.72
CA HIS A 224 8.33 -3.36 2.69
C HIS A 224 7.56 -3.46 1.36
N GLY A 225 7.50 -4.67 0.80
CA GLY A 225 6.82 -4.97 -0.46
C GLY A 225 7.70 -4.92 -1.70
N THR A 226 8.93 -4.39 -1.60
CA THR A 226 9.93 -4.42 -2.69
C THR A 226 10.80 -5.65 -2.56
N ILE A 227 10.84 -6.50 -3.60
CA ILE A 227 11.75 -7.65 -3.63
C ILE A 227 13.19 -7.16 -3.69
N ILE A 228 14.03 -7.72 -2.82
CA ILE A 228 15.44 -7.34 -2.74
C ILE A 228 16.35 -8.54 -2.97
N PRO A 229 17.53 -8.34 -3.56
CA PRO A 229 18.54 -9.38 -3.63
C PRO A 229 18.98 -9.89 -2.25
N GLU A 230 19.32 -11.19 -2.17
CA GLU A 230 19.89 -11.81 -0.97
C GLU A 230 21.15 -11.08 -0.47
N LYS A 231 21.95 -10.47 -1.38
CA LYS A 231 23.13 -9.67 -1.01
C LYS A 231 22.83 -8.57 0.01
N TYR A 232 21.60 -8.04 0.03
CA TYR A 232 21.12 -7.06 1.00
C TYR A 232 20.29 -7.72 2.10
N GLY A 233 19.30 -8.53 1.71
CA GLY A 233 18.26 -9.02 2.63
C GLY A 233 18.75 -9.96 3.72
N LYS A 234 19.92 -10.61 3.56
CA LYS A 234 20.49 -11.49 4.59
C LYS A 234 21.15 -10.77 5.77
N PHE A 235 21.30 -9.45 5.68
CA PHE A 235 21.93 -8.63 6.72
C PHE A 235 20.90 -7.77 7.46
N GLN A 236 21.20 -7.43 8.72
CA GLN A 236 20.44 -6.42 9.44
C GLN A 236 20.69 -5.03 8.83
N TYR A 237 19.74 -4.10 8.96
CA TYR A 237 19.87 -2.74 8.42
C TYR A 237 21.06 -2.00 9.04
N SER A 238 21.36 -2.26 10.31
CA SER A 238 22.55 -1.76 11.01
C SER A 238 23.88 -2.21 10.37
N GLN A 239 23.84 -3.30 9.59
CA GLN A 239 25.00 -3.84 8.87
C GLN A 239 25.03 -3.43 7.41
N TRP A 240 24.01 -2.75 6.90
CA TRP A 240 24.00 -2.25 5.53
C TRP A 240 25.05 -1.18 5.36
N GLN A 241 25.83 -1.29 4.27
CA GLN A 241 26.95 -0.40 3.98
C GLN A 241 26.50 0.72 3.04
N PRO A 242 26.66 2.00 3.42
CA PRO A 242 26.38 3.15 2.56
C PRO A 242 27.01 3.05 1.16
N GLN A 243 28.20 2.47 1.08
CA GLN A 243 28.94 2.32 -0.18
C GLN A 243 28.19 1.47 -1.22
N TRP A 244 27.25 0.61 -0.81
CA TRP A 244 26.41 -0.16 -1.75
C TRP A 244 25.58 0.75 -2.67
N LEU A 245 25.25 1.98 -2.24
CA LEU A 245 24.56 2.96 -3.09
C LEU A 245 25.37 3.39 -4.31
N LEU A 246 26.70 3.37 -4.22
CA LEU A 246 27.58 3.75 -5.34
C LEU A 246 27.66 2.64 -6.40
N GLU A 247 27.36 1.40 -6.01
CA GLU A 247 27.46 0.21 -6.86
C GLU A 247 26.10 -0.22 -7.43
N GLU A 248 24.99 0.12 -6.75
CA GLU A 248 23.65 -0.25 -7.18
C GLU A 248 23.15 0.69 -8.29
N SER A 249 22.85 0.10 -9.45
CA SER A 249 22.37 0.81 -10.63
C SER A 249 20.84 0.85 -10.71
N ASP A 250 20.16 -0.07 -10.03
CA ASP A 250 18.71 -0.12 -9.99
C ASP A 250 18.17 0.97 -9.04
N GLU A 251 17.34 1.87 -9.59
CA GLU A 251 16.77 3.04 -8.89
C GLU A 251 15.91 2.62 -7.68
N ASP A 252 15.10 1.56 -7.82
CA ASP A 252 14.23 1.06 -6.74
C ASP A 252 15.07 0.47 -5.61
N LEU A 253 16.13 -0.30 -5.93
CA LEU A 253 17.04 -0.87 -4.93
C LEU A 253 17.89 0.20 -4.25
N ARG A 254 18.31 1.26 -4.95
CA ARG A 254 18.97 2.42 -4.33
C ARG A 254 18.06 3.05 -3.29
N MET A 255 16.78 3.22 -3.59
CA MET A 255 15.83 3.73 -2.60
C MET A 255 15.62 2.81 -1.41
N VAL A 256 15.58 1.49 -1.64
CA VAL A 256 15.56 0.54 -0.53
C VAL A 256 16.78 0.74 0.36
N LEU A 257 17.98 0.85 -0.22
CA LEU A 257 19.22 1.10 0.52
C LEU A 257 19.18 2.41 1.30
N ILE A 258 18.74 3.52 0.67
CA ILE A 258 18.58 4.82 1.34
C ILE A 258 17.64 4.70 2.55
N ARG A 259 16.49 4.06 2.36
CA ARG A 259 15.50 3.86 3.42
C ARG A 259 15.97 2.92 4.52
N GLY A 260 16.69 1.86 4.18
CA GLY A 260 17.23 0.91 5.14
C GLY A 260 18.33 1.53 6.01
N ILE A 261 19.25 2.26 5.38
CA ILE A 261 20.41 2.86 6.04
C ILE A 261 20.01 4.10 6.86
N GLY A 262 19.16 4.96 6.30
CA GLY A 262 18.74 6.23 6.91
C GLY A 262 19.72 7.38 6.64
N TYR A 263 19.19 8.60 6.65
CA TYR A 263 19.90 9.83 6.30
C TYR A 263 21.01 10.14 7.31
N GLU A 264 20.77 9.95 8.62
CA GLU A 264 21.79 10.19 9.66
C GLU A 264 23.08 9.40 9.38
N ARG A 265 22.96 8.11 9.02
CA ARG A 265 24.11 7.27 8.71
C ARG A 265 24.72 7.62 7.36
N LEU A 266 23.91 7.94 6.35
CA LEU A 266 24.41 8.35 5.03
C LEU A 266 25.24 9.63 5.13
N GLU A 267 24.78 10.64 5.88
CA GLU A 267 25.51 11.89 6.08
C GLU A 267 26.83 11.66 6.83
N GLN A 268 26.87 10.73 7.79
CA GLN A 268 28.06 10.43 8.58
C GLN A 268 29.10 9.57 7.85
N GLU A 269 28.64 8.57 7.10
CA GLU A 269 29.47 7.52 6.52
C GLU A 269 29.71 7.69 5.01
N LEU A 270 28.89 8.51 4.33
CA LEU A 270 28.96 8.83 2.90
C LEU A 270 28.56 10.29 2.59
N PRO A 271 29.24 11.30 3.17
CA PRO A 271 28.86 12.72 3.09
C PRO A 271 28.87 13.30 1.67
N GLU A 272 29.60 12.68 0.73
CA GLU A 272 29.60 13.07 -0.68
C GLU A 272 28.30 12.71 -1.42
N TYR A 273 27.47 11.83 -0.85
CA TYR A 273 26.22 11.40 -1.45
C TYR A 273 25.09 12.34 -1.01
N ASN A 274 24.50 13.05 -1.98
CA ASN A 274 23.33 13.88 -1.72
C ASN A 274 22.08 12.99 -1.61
N CYS A 275 21.67 12.66 -0.39
CA CYS A 275 20.47 11.85 -0.11
C CYS A 275 19.15 12.54 -0.48
N ASN A 276 19.18 13.84 -0.78
CA ASN A 276 18.01 14.60 -1.22
C ASN A 276 17.86 14.63 -2.76
N ASN A 277 18.72 13.94 -3.52
CA ASN A 277 18.58 13.88 -4.97
C ASN A 277 17.29 13.11 -5.35
N TRP A 278 16.33 13.82 -5.95
CA TRP A 278 15.04 13.28 -6.38
C TRP A 278 15.15 12.50 -7.70
N GLU A 279 16.24 12.66 -8.46
CA GLU A 279 16.44 11.99 -9.75
C GLU A 279 16.33 10.45 -9.63
N ASP A 280 16.70 9.90 -8.48
CA ASP A 280 16.64 8.47 -8.20
C ASP A 280 15.19 7.94 -7.99
N CYS A 281 14.15 8.81 -7.87
CA CYS A 281 12.83 8.30 -7.51
C CYS A 281 11.59 9.15 -7.84
N LYS A 282 11.26 9.23 -9.13
CA LYS A 282 10.10 9.97 -9.67
C LYS A 282 8.70 9.51 -9.22
N THR A 283 8.57 8.42 -8.47
CA THR A 283 7.26 7.91 -7.99
C THR A 283 7.19 7.69 -6.49
N LEU A 284 8.28 7.94 -5.74
CA LEU A 284 8.40 7.57 -4.33
C LEU A 284 7.29 8.17 -3.46
N ILE A 285 6.96 9.45 -3.64
CA ILE A 285 5.92 10.11 -2.84
C ILE A 285 4.55 9.53 -3.19
N SER A 286 4.27 9.33 -4.48
CA SER A 286 3.04 8.68 -4.92
C SER A 286 2.89 7.29 -4.32
N ASP A 287 3.96 6.49 -4.32
CA ASP A 287 3.97 5.13 -3.78
C ASP A 287 3.77 5.11 -2.26
N ILE A 288 4.44 6.02 -1.53
CA ILE A 288 4.21 6.20 -0.09
C ILE A 288 2.76 6.57 0.19
N LEU A 289 2.21 7.55 -0.53
CA LEU A 289 0.84 8.00 -0.34
C LEU A 289 -0.19 6.93 -0.70
N ASN A 290 0.07 6.12 -1.73
CA ASN A 290 -0.74 4.96 -2.09
C ASN A 290 -0.69 3.89 -1.00
N ASN A 291 0.49 3.60 -0.45
CA ASN A 291 0.64 2.64 0.65
C ASN A 291 -0.08 3.12 1.92
N LEU A 292 0.06 4.40 2.28
CA LEU A 292 -0.70 5.01 3.36
C LEU A 292 -2.21 4.95 3.08
N TYR A 293 -2.61 5.24 1.84
CA TYR A 293 -4.00 5.20 1.42
C TYR A 293 -4.61 3.81 1.62
N LEU A 294 -3.91 2.77 1.16
CA LEU A 294 -4.29 1.37 1.33
C LEU A 294 -4.38 1.04 2.81
N TYR A 295 -3.32 1.36 3.57
CA TYR A 295 -3.27 1.14 5.01
C TYR A 295 -4.47 1.78 5.72
N PHE A 296 -4.77 3.05 5.49
CA PHE A 296 -5.90 3.72 6.11
C PHE A 296 -7.24 3.18 5.63
N SER A 297 -7.36 2.73 4.40
CA SER A 297 -8.64 2.20 3.90
C SER A 297 -8.99 0.86 4.54
N LEU A 298 -7.98 0.08 4.96
CA LEU A 298 -8.11 -1.14 5.75
C LEU A 298 -8.39 -0.84 7.23
N ASN A 299 -7.65 0.12 7.77
CA ASN A 299 -7.50 0.28 9.21
C ASN A 299 -8.34 1.42 9.81
N CYS A 300 -8.72 2.40 8.99
CA CYS A 300 -9.33 3.64 9.42
C CYS A 300 -10.65 3.94 8.70
N LEU A 301 -11.63 4.46 9.45
CA LEU A 301 -12.83 5.03 8.86
C LEU A 301 -12.62 6.49 8.41
N VAL A 302 -11.63 6.77 7.56
CA VAL A 302 -11.39 8.15 7.11
C VAL A 302 -12.63 8.67 6.33
N LYS A 303 -12.89 9.97 6.42
CA LYS A 303 -13.84 10.66 5.53
C LYS A 303 -13.30 10.56 4.10
N SER A 304 -14.20 10.27 3.17
CA SER A 304 -13.96 10.04 1.75
C SER A 304 -12.78 10.81 1.15
N TYR A 305 -11.89 10.07 0.52
CA TYR A 305 -11.07 10.54 -0.58
C TYR A 305 -11.97 11.12 -1.69
N SER A 306 -11.54 12.21 -2.31
CA SER A 306 -11.96 12.52 -3.68
C SER A 306 -10.72 12.90 -4.48
N HIS A 307 -10.40 12.14 -5.52
CA HIS A 307 -9.46 12.60 -6.54
C HIS A 307 -9.94 13.96 -7.05
N ALA A 308 -9.04 14.92 -7.19
CA ALA A 308 -9.37 16.21 -7.76
C ALA A 308 -9.88 15.99 -9.21
N SER A 309 -11.03 16.57 -9.56
CA SER A 309 -11.55 16.48 -10.92
C SER A 309 -10.64 17.20 -11.93
N ASN A 310 -10.60 16.74 -13.19
CA ASN A 310 -9.86 17.37 -14.30
C ASN A 310 -10.15 18.89 -14.44
N GLN A 311 -11.36 19.33 -14.10
CA GLN A 311 -11.75 20.75 -14.07
C GLN A 311 -10.91 21.60 -13.10
N THR A 312 -10.35 21.00 -12.05
CA THR A 312 -9.52 21.68 -11.06
C THR A 312 -8.10 21.90 -11.59
N TYR A 313 -7.59 20.97 -12.41
CA TYR A 313 -6.27 21.04 -13.04
C TYR A 313 -6.18 22.14 -14.11
N GLU A 314 -7.18 22.24 -15.01
CA GLU A 314 -7.26 23.33 -15.99
C GLU A 314 -7.36 24.72 -15.34
N LYS A 315 -7.91 24.80 -14.12
CA LYS A 315 -8.00 26.06 -13.35
C LYS A 315 -6.67 26.41 -12.66
N TYR A 316 -5.89 25.43 -12.20
CA TYR A 316 -4.53 25.62 -11.67
C TYR A 316 -3.59 26.20 -12.73
N GLN A 317 -3.56 25.61 -13.92
CA GLN A 317 -2.77 26.12 -15.06
C GLN A 317 -3.16 27.55 -15.48
N LYS A 318 -4.35 28.02 -15.11
CA LYS A 318 -4.78 29.42 -15.30
C LYS A 318 -4.34 30.35 -14.15
N LEU A 319 -4.20 29.85 -12.92
CA LEU A 319 -3.76 30.61 -11.75
C LEU A 319 -2.25 30.87 -11.76
N THR A 320 -1.44 29.87 -12.12
CA THR A 320 0.02 30.02 -12.31
C THR A 320 0.38 31.04 -13.40
N LYS A 321 -0.54 31.33 -14.33
CA LYS A 321 -0.38 32.41 -15.32
C LYS A 321 -0.50 33.83 -14.76
N THR A 322 -1.03 34.01 -13.55
CA THR A 322 -1.27 35.35 -12.94
C THR A 322 -0.21 35.73 -11.90
N ARG A 323 0.47 34.74 -11.30
CA ARG A 323 1.71 34.86 -10.53
C ARG A 323 2.51 33.57 -10.80
N PRO A 324 3.63 33.62 -11.56
CA PRO A 324 4.41 32.44 -11.89
C PRO A 324 5.25 32.01 -10.69
N ILE A 325 4.63 31.26 -9.78
CA ILE A 325 5.32 30.60 -8.66
C ILE A 325 5.60 29.17 -9.08
N GLN A 326 6.88 28.80 -9.14
CA GLN A 326 7.32 27.43 -9.28
C GLN A 326 7.36 26.75 -7.91
N VAL A 327 7.13 25.44 -7.90
CA VAL A 327 7.14 24.60 -6.70
C VAL A 327 8.11 23.45 -6.90
N PRO A 328 8.71 22.94 -5.80
CA PRO A 328 9.61 21.81 -5.87
C PRO A 328 8.97 20.60 -6.55
N GLN A 329 9.78 19.83 -7.27
CA GLN A 329 9.31 18.66 -8.02
C GLN A 329 8.55 17.67 -7.13
N GLU A 330 9.04 17.40 -5.92
CA GLU A 330 8.41 16.50 -4.94
C GLU A 330 6.96 16.92 -4.56
N VAL A 331 6.64 18.22 -4.62
CA VAL A 331 5.30 18.74 -4.29
C VAL A 331 4.30 18.46 -5.42
N SER A 332 4.77 18.34 -6.66
CA SER A 332 3.90 18.08 -7.82
C SER A 332 3.16 16.73 -7.72
N GLU A 333 3.78 15.74 -7.06
CA GLU A 333 3.24 14.40 -6.86
C GLU A 333 2.11 14.34 -5.83
N ILE A 334 2.03 15.30 -4.90
CA ILE A 334 0.95 15.36 -3.89
C ILE A 334 -0.31 16.05 -4.44
N SER A 335 -0.23 16.69 -5.61
CA SER A 335 -1.25 17.62 -6.09
C SER A 335 -2.66 17.02 -6.30
N ASP A 336 -2.76 15.69 -6.32
CA ASP A 336 -4.02 14.94 -6.46
C ASP A 336 -4.62 14.42 -5.14
N PHE A 337 -3.89 14.52 -4.02
CA PHE A 337 -4.34 14.04 -2.72
C PHE A 337 -5.02 15.15 -1.88
N ARG A 338 -6.10 14.82 -1.15
CA ARG A 338 -6.87 15.76 -0.31
C ARG A 338 -7.49 15.10 0.92
N GLY A 339 -7.37 15.77 2.08
CA GLY A 339 -8.21 15.53 3.26
C GLY A 339 -7.85 14.25 4.03
N ILE A 340 -6.62 13.78 3.86
CA ILE A 340 -6.13 12.52 4.44
C ILE A 340 -5.42 12.86 5.73
N GLN A 341 -5.82 12.24 6.84
CA GLN A 341 -5.01 12.27 8.05
C GLN A 341 -3.86 11.27 7.89
N ILE A 342 -2.63 11.76 7.73
CA ILE A 342 -1.45 10.89 7.51
C ILE A 342 -0.63 10.63 8.77
N ALA A 343 -0.79 11.43 9.82
CA ALA A 343 -0.21 11.15 11.13
C ALA A 343 -1.19 11.57 12.24
N PRO A 344 -0.97 11.18 13.51
CA PRO A 344 -1.71 11.73 14.64
C PRO A 344 -1.73 13.26 14.55
N ASN A 345 -2.94 13.82 14.52
CA ASN A 345 -3.19 15.25 14.37
C ASN A 345 -2.63 15.91 13.10
N LEU A 346 -2.25 15.20 12.03
CA LEU A 346 -1.70 15.78 10.78
C LEU A 346 -2.55 15.42 9.55
N ILE A 347 -3.09 16.43 8.87
CA ILE A 347 -4.01 16.27 7.72
C ILE A 347 -3.44 16.93 6.46
N ILE A 348 -3.42 16.22 5.34
CA ILE A 348 -3.08 16.75 4.01
C ILE A 348 -4.14 17.76 3.54
N ARG A 349 -3.71 18.99 3.26
CA ARG A 349 -4.50 19.95 2.48
C ARG A 349 -4.32 19.63 1.00
N CYS A 350 -5.40 19.75 0.22
CA CYS A 350 -5.24 19.72 -1.23
C CYS A 350 -4.40 20.91 -1.67
N PHE A 351 -3.27 20.64 -2.32
CA PHE A 351 -2.42 21.66 -2.93
C PHE A 351 -3.22 22.64 -3.82
N LYS A 352 -4.20 22.11 -4.57
CA LYS A 352 -5.09 22.90 -5.45
C LYS A 352 -6.05 23.84 -4.70
N ASP A 353 -6.40 23.53 -3.44
CA ASP A 353 -7.18 24.43 -2.58
C ASP A 353 -6.27 25.48 -1.92
N THR A 354 -5.04 25.11 -1.54
CA THR A 354 -4.03 26.02 -0.99
C THR A 354 -3.71 27.18 -1.94
N VAL A 355 -3.57 26.93 -3.24
CA VAL A 355 -3.24 27.99 -4.23
C VAL A 355 -4.42 28.94 -4.47
N ARG A 356 -5.67 28.46 -4.37
CA ARG A 356 -6.88 29.31 -4.44
C ARG A 356 -7.06 30.18 -3.20
N GLU A 357 -6.59 29.67 -2.08
CA GLU A 357 -6.71 30.23 -0.75
C GLU A 357 -5.31 30.39 -0.17
N LEU A 358 -4.54 31.39 -0.64
CA LEU A 358 -3.47 32.05 0.14
C LEU A 358 -4.05 32.71 1.42
N TYR A 359 -5.08 32.09 1.98
CA TYR A 359 -5.76 32.37 3.21
C TYR A 359 -4.82 31.89 4.31
N CYS A 360 -3.91 32.78 4.64
CA CYS A 360 -3.25 32.78 5.93
C CYS A 360 -4.35 33.00 6.98
N PRO A 361 -4.60 32.04 7.90
CA PRO A 361 -5.55 32.24 8.99
C PRO A 361 -5.26 33.58 9.68
N GLU A 362 -6.28 34.30 10.15
CA GLU A 362 -6.10 35.63 10.77
C GLU A 362 -5.04 35.62 11.88
N TRP A 363 -4.97 34.54 12.67
CA TRP A 363 -3.97 34.34 13.73
C TRP A 363 -2.52 34.26 13.23
N MET A 364 -2.28 34.11 11.93
CA MET A 364 -0.96 34.09 11.30
C MET A 364 -0.63 35.35 10.48
N GLN A 365 -1.64 36.15 10.11
CA GLN A 365 -1.42 37.41 9.38
C GLN A 365 -0.63 38.42 10.21
N GLU A 366 -0.64 38.28 11.54
CA GLU A 366 0.03 39.22 12.41
C GLU A 366 1.57 39.13 12.37
N ASN A 367 2.21 38.00 11.95
CA ASN A 367 3.68 37.91 12.08
C ASN A 367 4.51 36.99 11.12
N TYR A 368 3.97 36.04 10.32
CA TYR A 368 4.86 34.99 9.74
C TYR A 368 4.66 34.56 8.28
N ILE A 369 3.43 34.51 7.76
CA ILE A 369 3.16 34.10 6.37
C ILE A 369 2.34 35.19 5.68
N THR A 370 2.96 35.91 4.75
CA THR A 370 2.27 36.86 3.88
C THR A 370 2.09 36.26 2.48
N PRO A 371 1.08 36.69 1.71
CA PRO A 371 0.95 36.35 0.29
C PRO A 371 2.17 36.73 -0.56
N ASP A 372 3.10 37.51 -0.01
CA ASP A 372 4.30 38.02 -0.69
C ASP A 372 5.54 37.14 -0.47
N ASN A 373 5.54 36.26 0.54
CA ASN A 373 6.69 35.41 0.83
C ASN A 373 6.63 34.03 0.14
N CYS A 374 5.69 33.79 -0.77
CA CYS A 374 5.51 32.50 -1.48
C CYS A 374 5.40 31.24 -0.58
N ALA A 375 4.95 31.38 0.67
CA ALA A 375 4.71 30.24 1.56
C ALA A 375 3.42 29.49 1.17
N ILE A 376 3.54 28.18 0.95
CA ILE A 376 2.46 27.32 0.46
C ILE A 376 2.17 26.21 1.49
N PRO A 377 1.02 26.28 2.19
CA PRO A 377 0.54 25.21 3.06
C PRO A 377 0.39 23.84 2.40
N ILE A 378 0.95 22.80 3.02
CA ILE A 378 0.77 21.39 2.63
C ILE A 378 -0.09 20.65 3.65
N PHE A 379 0.19 20.78 4.94
CA PHE A 379 -0.53 20.05 5.99
C PHE A 379 -1.10 20.98 7.07
N TYR A 380 -2.22 20.56 7.66
CA TYR A 380 -2.87 21.23 8.79
C TYR A 380 -2.93 20.29 9.97
N GLY A 381 -2.62 20.82 11.14
CA GLY A 381 -2.92 20.13 12.38
C GLY A 381 -4.30 20.45 12.93
N ILE A 382 -4.77 19.58 13.83
CA ILE A 382 -6.12 19.67 14.42
C ILE A 382 -6.20 20.80 15.46
N HIS A 383 -5.06 21.28 16.00
CA HIS A 383 -4.97 22.32 17.02
C HIS A 383 -4.30 23.61 16.50
N LYS A 384 -4.60 23.97 15.25
CA LYS A 384 -4.05 25.16 14.55
C LYS A 384 -2.54 25.09 14.31
N GLU A 385 -2.05 23.92 13.92
CA GLU A 385 -0.72 23.77 13.35
C GLU A 385 -0.77 23.89 11.83
N LEU A 386 0.31 24.40 11.25
CA LEU A 386 0.49 24.48 9.80
C LEU A 386 1.87 23.98 9.42
N TYR A 387 1.91 23.19 8.36
CA TYR A 387 3.13 22.75 7.69
C TYR A 387 3.14 23.28 6.26
N TYR A 388 4.22 23.92 5.85
CA TYR A 388 4.32 24.63 4.58
C TYR A 388 5.74 24.61 4.02
N PHE A 389 5.89 24.94 2.75
CA PHE A 389 7.19 25.15 2.10
C PHE A 389 7.18 26.49 1.37
N PHE A 390 8.34 26.94 0.93
CA PHE A 390 8.46 28.15 0.11
C PHE A 390 8.53 27.79 -1.38
N GLY A 391 7.60 28.32 -2.17
CA GLY A 391 7.72 28.39 -3.62
C GLY A 391 8.72 29.47 -4.05
N TYR A 392 9.05 29.51 -5.33
CA TYR A 392 10.03 30.45 -5.88
C TYR A 392 9.49 31.13 -7.14
N GLU A 393 9.86 32.40 -7.33
CA GLU A 393 9.40 33.22 -8.45
C GLU A 393 10.24 32.93 -9.72
N GLU A 394 9.58 32.69 -10.85
CA GLU A 394 10.22 32.35 -12.15
C GLU A 394 11.30 33.36 -12.58
N GLU A 395 11.18 34.62 -12.18
CA GLU A 395 12.13 35.68 -12.59
C GLU A 395 13.48 35.61 -11.86
N PHE A 396 13.59 34.83 -10.78
CA PHE A 396 14.77 34.84 -9.88
C PHE A 396 15.53 33.50 -9.79
N SER A 397 15.05 32.42 -10.43
CA SER A 397 15.73 31.12 -10.44
C SER A 397 15.91 30.58 -11.86
N GLN A 398 17.16 30.33 -12.27
CA GLN A 398 17.48 29.70 -13.57
C GLN A 398 17.38 28.16 -13.53
N GLU A 399 17.26 27.56 -12.35
CA GLU A 399 17.20 26.11 -12.12
C GLU A 399 15.93 25.77 -11.33
N GLU A 400 15.21 24.72 -11.74
CA GLU A 400 14.11 24.15 -10.95
C GLU A 400 14.68 23.57 -9.64
N LYS A 401 14.11 23.94 -8.50
CA LYS A 401 14.50 23.33 -7.23
C LYS A 401 13.85 21.95 -7.11
N GLU A 402 14.63 20.93 -6.79
CA GLU A 402 14.11 19.57 -6.61
C GLU A 402 13.28 19.42 -5.32
N PHE A 403 13.75 20.03 -4.22
CA PHE A 403 13.14 19.91 -2.90
C PHE A 403 13.12 21.25 -2.13
N SER A 404 12.35 21.29 -1.03
CA SER A 404 12.30 22.44 -0.12
C SER A 404 12.05 21.99 1.32
N GLU A 405 12.69 22.69 2.27
CA GLU A 405 12.48 22.46 3.69
C GLU A 405 11.00 22.61 4.06
N ILE A 406 10.53 21.74 4.96
CA ILE A 406 9.17 21.79 5.48
C ILE A 406 9.17 22.57 6.78
N TRP A 407 8.53 23.73 6.73
CA TRP A 407 8.32 24.62 7.85
C TRP A 407 7.08 24.23 8.62
N TYR A 408 7.15 24.34 9.94
CA TYR A 408 6.09 24.12 10.91
C TYR A 408 5.86 25.40 11.71
N VAL A 409 4.60 25.72 11.96
CA VAL A 409 4.20 26.80 12.85
C VAL A 409 2.90 26.44 13.60
N SER A 410 2.78 26.92 14.84
CA SER A 410 1.57 26.78 15.66
C SER A 410 1.21 28.12 16.29
N GLU A 411 -0.02 28.23 16.83
CA GLU A 411 -0.46 29.45 17.55
C GLU A 411 0.47 29.86 18.71
N LYS A 412 1.31 28.93 19.21
CA LYS A 412 2.16 29.11 20.39
C LYS A 412 3.66 29.03 20.10
N SER A 413 4.09 28.93 18.84
CA SER A 413 5.51 28.78 18.48
C SER A 413 5.88 29.66 17.30
N GLU A 414 7.14 30.10 17.27
CA GLU A 414 7.73 30.70 16.07
C GLU A 414 7.85 29.64 14.95
N PRO A 415 7.92 30.05 13.67
CA PRO A 415 8.17 29.13 12.58
C PRO A 415 9.51 28.41 12.73
N GLN A 416 9.51 27.10 12.54
CA GLN A 416 10.67 26.23 12.64
C GLN A 416 10.70 25.25 11.47
N ILE A 417 11.87 24.80 11.05
CA ILE A 417 11.97 23.70 10.08
C ILE A 417 11.76 22.38 10.82
N CYS A 418 10.88 21.53 10.29
CA CYS A 418 10.61 20.21 10.86
C CYS A 418 11.09 19.06 9.97
N ALA A 419 11.38 19.31 8.69
CA ALA A 419 11.98 18.31 7.82
C ALA A 419 12.81 18.96 6.73
N SER A 420 13.86 18.26 6.28
CA SER A 420 14.74 18.71 5.20
C SER A 420 14.03 18.75 3.85
N SER A 421 13.01 17.90 3.65
CA SER A 421 12.20 17.84 2.44
C SER A 421 10.83 17.22 2.72
N LEU A 422 9.91 17.37 1.76
CA LEU A 422 8.62 16.66 1.81
C LEU A 422 8.83 15.13 1.81
N THR A 423 9.84 14.70 1.08
CA THR A 423 10.28 13.31 0.97
C THR A 423 10.71 12.73 2.32
N SER A 424 11.62 13.38 3.03
CA SER A 424 12.11 12.90 4.33
C SER A 424 10.99 12.87 5.38
N LEU A 425 10.07 13.83 5.32
CA LEU A 425 8.86 13.84 6.15
C LEU A 425 7.96 12.62 5.86
N LEU A 426 7.67 12.35 4.58
CA LEU A 426 6.81 11.23 4.20
C LEU A 426 7.46 9.86 4.47
N LEU A 427 8.78 9.74 4.27
CA LEU A 427 9.56 8.55 4.66
C LEU A 427 9.48 8.28 6.17
N THR A 428 9.59 9.33 6.97
CA THR A 428 9.39 9.23 8.43
C THR A 428 7.98 8.72 8.77
N ILE A 429 6.96 9.29 8.12
CA ILE A 429 5.56 8.92 8.38
C ILE A 429 5.26 7.47 8.00
N ILE A 430 5.72 7.00 6.83
CA ILE A 430 5.48 5.60 6.43
C ILE A 430 6.23 4.63 7.33
N GLU A 431 7.47 4.92 7.73
CA GLU A 431 8.25 4.10 8.66
C GLU A 431 7.54 3.99 10.01
N CYS A 432 6.89 5.06 10.47
CA CYS A 432 6.07 5.04 11.68
C CYS A 432 4.92 4.02 11.58
N TYR A 433 4.24 3.89 10.44
CA TYR A 433 3.21 2.83 10.29
C TYR A 433 3.82 1.44 10.17
N GLN A 434 4.89 1.30 9.40
CA GLN A 434 5.56 0.02 9.14
C GLN A 434 6.12 -0.61 10.42
N THR A 435 6.60 0.21 11.35
CA THR A 435 7.13 -0.21 12.67
C THR A 435 6.07 -0.20 13.78
N GLY A 436 4.86 0.27 13.48
CA GLY A 436 3.78 0.44 14.45
C GLY A 436 4.07 1.50 15.52
N ALA A 437 4.86 2.51 15.19
CA ALA A 437 4.94 3.75 15.95
C ALA A 437 3.66 4.59 15.79
N TYR A 438 3.01 4.53 14.63
CA TYR A 438 1.63 4.99 14.43
C TYR A 438 0.71 3.80 14.19
N TYR A 439 -0.48 3.84 14.79
CA TYR A 439 -1.45 2.75 14.64
C TYR A 439 -2.91 3.21 14.88
N PRO A 440 -3.87 2.59 14.18
CA PRO A 440 -5.29 2.80 14.38
C PRO A 440 -5.79 2.16 15.70
N VAL A 441 -6.79 2.75 16.33
CA VAL A 441 -7.61 2.11 17.37
C VAL A 441 -9.08 2.36 17.09
N ILE A 442 -9.88 1.29 17.06
CA ILE A 442 -11.33 1.38 16.88
C ILE A 442 -12.00 1.44 18.25
N ASN A 443 -12.81 2.46 18.47
CA ASN A 443 -13.71 2.50 19.61
C ASN A 443 -14.92 1.60 19.33
N GLU A 444 -15.04 0.49 20.06
CA GLU A 444 -16.09 -0.52 19.85
C GLU A 444 -17.51 0.02 20.06
N GLN A 445 -17.69 1.03 20.91
CA GLN A 445 -19.01 1.60 21.22
C GLN A 445 -19.51 2.54 20.12
N THR A 446 -18.62 3.36 19.57
CA THR A 446 -18.97 4.37 18.56
C THR A 446 -18.69 3.91 17.13
N GLY A 447 -17.83 2.90 16.98
CA GLY A 447 -17.28 2.45 15.70
C GLY A 447 -16.23 3.40 15.12
N THR A 448 -15.88 4.50 15.80
CA THR A 448 -14.92 5.52 15.33
C THR A 448 -13.49 5.01 15.42
N THR A 449 -12.65 5.30 14.42
CA THR A 449 -11.21 5.01 14.46
C THR A 449 -10.43 6.27 14.86
N TYR A 450 -9.44 6.11 15.73
CA TYR A 450 -8.47 7.11 16.14
C TYR A 450 -7.06 6.67 15.73
N LEU A 451 -6.17 7.60 15.41
CA LEU A 451 -4.75 7.32 15.22
C LEU A 451 -4.01 7.62 16.51
N LEU A 452 -3.31 6.63 17.04
CA LEU A 452 -2.47 6.75 18.24
C LEU A 452 -1.00 6.60 17.86
N GLN A 453 -0.13 6.94 18.82
CA GLN A 453 1.32 6.87 18.67
C GLN A 453 2.01 6.19 19.86
N ASP A 454 3.06 5.43 19.56
CA ASP A 454 4.02 4.89 20.51
C ASP A 454 5.28 5.79 20.52
N LYS A 455 5.32 6.70 21.49
CA LYS A 455 6.40 7.69 21.61
C LYS A 455 7.79 7.06 21.77
N SER A 456 7.88 5.82 22.27
CA SER A 456 9.17 5.14 22.47
C SER A 456 9.88 4.77 21.16
N LYS A 457 9.14 4.68 20.06
CA LYS A 457 9.67 4.35 18.73
C LYS A 457 9.97 5.59 17.88
N LEU A 458 9.30 6.71 18.16
CA LEU A 458 9.34 7.89 17.31
C LEU A 458 10.74 8.48 17.20
N GLU A 459 11.45 8.67 18.31
CA GLU A 459 12.74 9.37 18.30
C GLU A 459 13.74 8.72 17.33
N ASN A 460 13.85 7.40 17.32
CA ASN A 460 14.75 6.68 16.43
C ASN A 460 14.35 6.82 14.96
N ILE A 461 13.04 6.83 14.66
CA ILE A 461 12.54 6.98 13.29
C ILE A 461 12.77 8.40 12.79
N PHE A 462 12.48 9.41 13.61
CA PHE A 462 12.75 10.80 13.26
C PHE A 462 14.24 11.06 13.09
N ARG A 463 15.07 10.54 14.00
CA ARG A 463 16.53 10.63 13.91
C ARG A 463 17.04 10.04 12.59
N LYS A 464 16.48 8.90 12.17
CA LYS A 464 16.86 8.20 10.95
C LYS A 464 16.72 9.05 9.68
N PHE A 465 15.70 9.92 9.56
CA PHE A 465 15.42 10.68 8.34
C PHE A 465 15.52 12.20 8.48
N ASN A 466 15.46 12.72 9.70
CA ASN A 466 15.46 14.14 10.04
C ASN A 466 16.30 14.42 11.30
N PRO A 467 17.59 14.03 11.34
CA PRO A 467 18.42 14.11 12.54
C PRO A 467 18.57 15.54 13.09
N ASP A 468 18.64 16.53 12.20
CA ASP A 468 18.82 17.95 12.57
C ASP A 468 17.57 18.61 13.18
N TYR A 469 16.40 17.98 13.07
CA TYR A 469 15.12 18.57 13.47
C TYR A 469 14.44 17.83 14.64
N LEU A 470 15.20 17.04 15.39
CA LEU A 470 14.69 16.23 16.51
C LEU A 470 14.00 17.06 17.60
N ASP A 471 14.59 18.19 17.99
CA ASP A 471 14.04 19.05 19.05
C ASP A 471 12.65 19.60 18.67
N VAL A 472 12.50 19.99 17.39
CA VAL A 472 11.23 20.48 16.84
C VAL A 472 10.18 19.37 16.88
N TRP A 473 10.55 18.14 16.51
CA TRP A 473 9.63 16.99 16.58
C TRP A 473 9.24 16.60 17.99
N GLN A 474 10.17 16.66 18.95
CA GLN A 474 9.85 16.44 20.36
C GLN A 474 8.84 17.48 20.85
N GLU A 475 8.96 18.74 20.44
CA GLU A 475 7.97 19.79 20.74
C GLU A 475 6.61 19.47 20.12
N ILE A 476 6.56 19.12 18.83
CA ILE A 476 5.33 18.74 18.12
C ILE A 476 4.65 17.55 18.81
N CYS A 477 5.40 16.49 19.10
CA CYS A 477 4.90 15.26 19.72
C CYS A 477 4.50 15.41 21.19
N ASN A 478 4.99 16.43 21.90
CA ASN A 478 4.58 16.73 23.27
C ASN A 478 3.29 17.55 23.33
N LYS A 479 2.95 18.27 22.25
CA LYS A 479 1.70 19.02 22.11
C LYS A 479 0.54 18.15 21.59
N ALA A 480 0.85 17.05 20.90
CA ALA A 480 -0.08 16.02 20.40
C ALA A 480 -0.39 14.94 21.45
#